data_AF-A0A099Y2F3-F1
#
_entry.id   AF-A0A099Y2F3-F1
#
_cell.length_a   1.000
_cell.length_b   1.000
_cell.length_c   1.000
_cell.angle_alpha   90.00
_cell.angle_beta   90.00
_cell.angle_gamma   90.00
#
_symmetry.space_group_name_H-M   'P 1'
#
loop_
_entity.id
_entity.type
_entity.pdbx_description
1 polymer ?
#
loop_
_entity_poly.entity_id
_entity_poly.type
_entity_poly.pdbx_seq_one_letter_code
_entity_poly.pdbx_strand_id
1 'polypeptide(L)' 'MTKKKKNLILIIPAFLLMGAAIGIQTKELFKQTIIGLVVGIIVYFFLKYRNKKLNK' A
#
# COMPACT_ATOMS: atom_id res chain seq x y z
N MET A 1 25.16 6.40 2.35
CA MET A 1 24.07 7.30 1.91
C MET A 1 22.73 6.79 2.47
N THR A 2 22.10 7.65 3.29
CA THR A 2 20.66 7.76 3.66
C THR A 2 19.83 6.52 4.07
N LYS A 3 19.49 6.50 5.38
CA LYS A 3 18.55 5.59 6.07
C LYS A 3 17.17 5.49 5.38
N LYS A 4 16.92 4.42 4.62
CA LYS A 4 15.63 4.03 3.97
C LYS A 4 14.46 3.67 4.92
N LYS A 5 14.46 4.08 6.19
CA LYS A 5 13.52 3.56 7.23
C LYS A 5 12.11 4.17 7.23
N LYS A 6 11.85 5.31 6.55
CA LYS A 6 10.56 6.01 6.63
C LYS A 6 9.58 5.73 5.46
N ASN A 7 10.00 5.01 4.41
CA ASN A 7 9.19 4.88 3.19
C ASN A 7 8.12 3.76 3.22
N LEU A 8 8.15 2.83 4.19
CA LEU A 8 7.24 1.68 4.16
C LEU A 8 5.77 2.08 4.40
N ILE A 9 5.55 3.17 5.13
CA ILE A 9 4.22 3.71 5.44
C ILE A 9 3.57 4.29 4.18
N LEU A 10 4.37 4.78 3.21
CA LEU A 10 3.87 5.33 1.93
C LEU A 10 3.23 4.28 1.02
N ILE A 11 3.39 2.98 1.34
CA ILE A 11 2.75 1.92 0.58
C ILE A 11 1.21 2.03 0.66
N ILE A 12 0.69 2.40 1.84
CA ILE A 12 -0.76 2.50 2.08
C ILE A 12 -1.39 3.61 1.21
N PRO A 13 -0.92 4.87 1.23
CA PRO A 13 -1.46 5.91 0.36
C PRO A 13 -1.20 5.62 -1.13
N ALA A 14 -0.12 4.94 -1.49
CA ALA A 14 0.12 4.53 -2.88
C ALA A 14 -0.95 3.55 -3.39
N PHE A 15 -1.29 2.52 -2.61
CA PHE A 15 -2.33 1.56 -2.97
C PHE A 15 -3.74 2.18 -2.93
N LEU A 16 -3.98 3.15 -2.05
CA LEU A 16 -5.23 3.89 -2.00
C LEU A 16 -5.43 4.76 -3.25
N LEU A 17 -4.39 5.48 -3.69
CA LEU A 17 -4.41 6.25 -4.94
C LEU A 17 -4.57 5.34 -6.16
N MET A 18 -3.92 4.17 -6.16
CA MET A 18 -4.07 3.17 -7.23
C MET A 18 -5.51 2.65 -7.31
N GLY A 19 -6.13 2.32 -6.17
CA GLY A 19 -7.52 1.88 -6.10
C GLY A 19 -8.51 2.97 -6.55
N ALA A 20 -8.23 4.23 -6.19
CA ALA A 20 -9.02 5.37 -6.67
C ALA A 20 -8.88 5.57 -8.19
N ALA A 21 -7.67 5.48 -8.75
CA ALA A 21 -7.42 5.61 -10.18
C ALA A 21 -8.15 4.52 -10.99
N ILE A 22 -8.08 3.27 -10.53
CA ILE A 22 -8.82 2.14 -11.12
C ILE A 22 -10.34 2.38 -10.96
N GLY A 23 -10.79 2.87 -9.81
CA GLY A 23 -12.18 3.19 -9.54
C GLY A 23 -12.76 4.28 -10.44
N ILE A 24 -11.96 5.30 -10.79
CA ILE A 24 -12.33 6.32 -11.79
C ILE A 24 -12.49 5.65 -13.16
N GLN A 25 -11.57 4.77 -13.53
CA GLN A 25 -11.61 4.06 -14.81
C GLN A 25 -12.83 3.13 -14.91
N THR A 26 -13.16 2.39 -13.84
CA THR A 26 -14.27 1.41 -13.85
C THR A 26 -15.62 2.02 -13.44
N LYS A 27 -15.70 3.34 -13.20
CA LYS A 27 -16.88 4.05 -12.67
C LYS A 27 -17.40 3.53 -11.32
N GLU A 28 -16.57 2.79 -10.60
CA GLU A 28 -16.90 2.11 -9.34
C GLU A 28 -15.88 2.54 -8.26
N LEU A 29 -15.83 3.86 -8.03
CA LEU A 29 -14.81 4.51 -7.18
C LEU A 29 -14.73 3.90 -5.79
N PHE A 30 -15.88 3.77 -5.11
CA PHE A 30 -15.92 3.30 -3.73
C PHE A 30 -15.49 1.85 -3.58
N LYS A 31 -15.96 0.94 -4.47
CA LYS A 31 -15.58 -0.47 -4.43
C LYS A 31 -14.08 -0.64 -4.66
N GLN A 32 -13.52 0.02 -5.68
CA GLN A 32 -12.10 -0.12 -6.03
C GLN A 32 -11.18 0.56 -5.00
N THR A 33 -11.61 1.66 -4.38
CA THR A 33 -10.85 2.32 -3.31
C THR A 33 -10.78 1.44 -2.06
N ILE A 34 -11.90 0.79 -1.67
CA ILE A 34 -11.93 -0.15 -0.54
C ILE A 34 -10.99 -1.33 -0.82
N ILE A 35 -11.04 -1.90 -2.02
CA ILE A 35 -10.14 -2.99 -2.44
C ILE A 35 -8.68 -2.54 -2.38
N GLY A 36 -8.35 -1.36 -2.92
CA GLY A 36 -7.00 -0.79 -2.86
C GLY A 36 -6.50 -0.59 -1.43
N LEU A 37 -7.37 -0.16 -0.52
CA LEU A 37 -7.05 0.02 0.90
C LEU A 37 -6.76 -1.34 1.58
N VAL A 38 -7.60 -2.35 1.36
CA VAL A 38 -7.41 -3.71 1.89
C VAL A 38 -6.10 -4.32 1.39
N VAL A 39 -5.84 -4.24 0.08
CA VAL A 39 -4.59 -4.73 -0.53
C VAL A 39 -3.38 -3.97 0.03
N GLY A 40 -3.47 -2.65 0.18
CA GLY A 40 -2.41 -1.82 0.76
C GLY A 40 -2.04 -2.21 2.19
N ILE A 41 -3.04 -2.56 3.03
CA ILE A 41 -2.81 -3.04 4.40
C ILE A 41 -2.12 -4.41 4.40
N ILE A 42 -2.56 -5.34 3.56
CA ILE A 42 -1.96 -6.69 3.45
C ILE A 42 -0.49 -6.57 3.04
N VAL A 43 -0.22 -5.78 2.00
CA VAL A 43 1.14 -5.57 1.48
C VAL A 43 2.02 -4.87 2.52
N TYR A 44 1.50 -3.88 3.25
CA TYR A 44 2.21 -3.24 4.37
C TYR A 44 2.62 -4.25 5.45
N PHE A 45 1.70 -5.13 5.87
CA PHE A 45 2.02 -6.17 6.85
C PHE A 45 3.09 -7.13 6.37
N PHE A 46 2.99 -7.57 5.11
CA PHE A 46 3.97 -8.46 4.49
C PHE A 46 5.36 -7.83 4.43
N LEU A 47 5.46 -6.59 3.96
CA LEU A 47 6.70 -5.82 3.92
C LEU A 47 7.26 -5.58 5.31
N LYS A 48 6.43 -5.23 6.30
CA LYS A 48 6.85 -5.03 7.70
C LYS A 48 7.45 -6.30 8.28
N TYR A 49 6.81 -7.45 8.04
CA TYR A 49 7.31 -8.75 8.47
C TYR A 49 8.67 -9.10 7.81
N ARG A 50 8.78 -8.92 6.49
CA ARG A 50 10.02 -9.16 5.74
C ARG A 50 11.16 -8.24 6.20
N ASN A 51 10.90 -6.95 6.40
CA ASN A 51 11.92 -6.00 6.87
C ASN A 51 12.42 -6.35 8.28
N LYS A 52 11.54 -6.87 9.16
CA LYS A 52 11.94 -7.33 10.49
C LYS A 52 12.85 -8.57 10.45
N LYS A 53 12.66 -9.45 9.46
CA LYS A 53 13.48 -10.65 9.25
C LYS A 53 14.84 -10.36 8.59
N LEU A 54 14.92 -9.34 7.73
CA LEU A 54 16.15 -8.92 7.03
C LEU A 54 17.09 -8.05 7.87
N ASN A 55 16.59 -7.40 8.93
CA ASN A 55 17.39 -6.59 9.86
C ASN A 55 17.79 -7.39 11.12
N LYS A 56 17.78 -8.73 11.03
CA LYS A 56 18.29 -9.67 12.02
C LYS A 56 19.43 -10.43 11.38
#